data_AF-A0A1H1L3G7-F1
#
_entry.id   AF-A0A1H1L3G7-F1
#
_cell.length_a   1.000
_cell.length_b   1.000
_cell.length_c   1.000
_cell.angle_alpha   90.00
_cell.angle_beta   90.00
_cell.angle_gamma   90.00
#
_symmetry.space_group_name_H-M   'P 1'
#
loop_
_entity.id
_entity.type
_entity.pdbx_description
1 polymer ?
#
loop_
_entity_poly.entity_id
_entity_poly.type
_entity_poly.pdbx_seq_one_letter_code
_entity_poly.pdbx_strand_id
1 'polypeptide(L)'
;MPRYLLTIASTAVAAIACASASAESIRPQPEPGLWRSEARTLINGQDLVAQMRAAQQQALQSLPAEQRAQMQTMLDNQGDPGVQTECITADQAAKMTDPQAILAEARQQMQNCKIEIDQASESRLSFTGRCDGNEGFTGDMQGELVMVSEREMRSRFTGNGVYEMDIPDMPPGQPGMDGGPVEIQHSETTRWIAAECAGAPPVSSR
;
A
#
# COMPACT_ATOMS: atom_id res chain seq x y z
N MET A 1 -10.43 -9.71 -82.39
CA MET A 1 -11.52 -10.03 -81.45
C MET A 1 -10.97 -10.89 -80.32
N PRO A 2 -11.50 -10.79 -79.10
CA PRO A 2 -10.70 -10.46 -77.90
C PRO A 2 -10.70 -11.53 -76.79
N ARG A 3 -9.92 -11.25 -75.72
CA ARG A 3 -10.27 -11.45 -74.28
C ARG A 3 -10.21 -12.91 -73.74
N TYR A 4 -9.74 -13.25 -72.54
CA TYR A 4 -9.50 -12.51 -71.28
C TYR A 4 -8.31 -13.14 -70.50
N LEU A 5 -7.57 -12.29 -69.79
CA LEU A 5 -6.70 -12.64 -68.67
C LEU A 5 -7.54 -13.03 -67.45
N LEU A 6 -7.16 -14.08 -66.73
CA LEU A 6 -7.64 -14.35 -65.37
C LEU A 6 -6.45 -14.51 -64.42
N THR A 7 -6.12 -13.43 -63.73
CA THR A 7 -5.16 -13.36 -62.64
C THR A 7 -5.88 -13.81 -61.37
N ILE A 8 -5.49 -14.94 -60.79
CA ILE A 8 -6.02 -15.39 -59.50
C ILE A 8 -5.19 -14.72 -58.40
N ALA A 9 -5.77 -13.70 -57.77
CA ALA A 9 -5.22 -13.10 -56.56
C ALA A 9 -5.64 -13.94 -55.35
N SER A 10 -4.70 -14.68 -54.77
CA SER A 10 -4.89 -15.37 -53.49
C SER A 10 -4.68 -14.39 -52.33
N THR A 11 -5.78 -13.89 -51.76
CA THR A 11 -5.76 -13.04 -50.55
C THR A 11 -5.57 -13.93 -49.33
N ALA A 12 -4.36 -13.97 -48.77
CA ALA A 12 -4.09 -14.60 -47.47
C ALA A 12 -4.58 -13.67 -46.35
N VAL A 13 -5.68 -14.05 -45.69
CA VAL A 13 -6.16 -13.38 -44.48
C VAL A 13 -5.31 -13.87 -43.31
N ALA A 14 -4.30 -13.08 -42.91
CA ALA A 14 -3.56 -13.29 -41.68
C ALA A 14 -4.46 -12.89 -40.50
N ALA A 15 -5.06 -13.87 -39.82
CA ALA A 15 -5.74 -13.68 -38.56
C ALA A 15 -4.69 -13.34 -37.49
N ILE A 16 -4.48 -12.04 -37.25
CA ILE A 16 -3.74 -11.56 -36.08
C ILE A 16 -4.61 -11.90 -34.87
N ALA A 17 -4.28 -12.99 -34.19
CA ALA A 17 -4.80 -13.29 -32.87
C ALA A 17 -4.26 -12.22 -31.92
N CYS A 18 -5.06 -11.17 -31.68
CA CYS A 18 -4.84 -10.27 -30.56
C CYS A 18 -4.98 -11.09 -29.29
N ALA A 19 -3.86 -11.59 -28.76
CA ALA A 19 -3.78 -12.03 -27.38
C ALA A 19 -4.20 -10.82 -26.53
N SER A 20 -5.43 -10.87 -26.03
CA SER A 20 -5.86 -9.94 -25.01
C SER A 20 -4.96 -10.21 -23.82
N ALA A 21 -4.09 -9.27 -23.47
CA ALA A 21 -3.36 -9.33 -22.22
C ALA A 21 -4.40 -9.18 -21.09
N SER A 22 -5.02 -10.29 -20.71
CA SER A 22 -5.75 -10.38 -19.46
C SER A 22 -4.73 -10.11 -18.36
N ALA A 23 -4.95 -9.08 -17.55
CA ALA A 23 -4.15 -8.87 -16.35
C ALA A 23 -4.26 -10.15 -15.51
N GLU A 24 -3.17 -10.90 -15.44
CA GLU A 24 -3.15 -12.18 -14.75
C GLU A 24 -3.35 -11.93 -13.26
N SER A 25 -4.28 -12.68 -12.64
CA SER A 25 -4.50 -12.58 -11.19
C SER A 25 -3.21 -12.94 -10.45
N ILE A 26 -2.86 -12.15 -9.44
CA ILE A 26 -1.74 -12.46 -8.55
C ILE A 26 -2.16 -13.56 -7.56
N ARG A 27 -1.23 -14.42 -7.18
CA ARG A 27 -1.43 -15.65 -6.41
C ARG A 27 -0.30 -15.83 -5.39
N PRO A 28 -0.53 -16.59 -4.33
CA PRO A 28 -1.78 -17.26 -3.97
C PRO A 28 -2.83 -16.29 -3.40
N GLN A 29 -4.09 -16.71 -3.36
CA GLN A 29 -5.15 -15.94 -2.71
C GLN A 29 -4.96 -15.94 -1.19
N PRO A 30 -5.09 -14.79 -0.51
CA PRO A 30 -5.05 -14.76 0.96
C PRO A 30 -6.16 -15.59 1.58
N GLU A 31 -5.86 -16.23 2.71
CA GLU A 31 -6.84 -16.88 3.57
C GLU A 31 -7.77 -15.82 4.19
N PRO A 32 -9.10 -16.02 4.16
CA PRO A 32 -10.01 -15.20 4.95
C PRO A 32 -9.75 -15.37 6.45
N GLY A 33 -10.07 -14.34 7.22
CA GLY A 33 -9.94 -14.35 8.68
C GLY A 33 -9.15 -13.16 9.21
N LEU A 34 -8.53 -13.34 10.36
CA LEU A 34 -7.80 -12.32 11.09
C LEU A 34 -6.35 -12.25 10.61
N TRP A 35 -5.93 -11.04 10.23
CA TRP A 35 -4.58 -10.73 9.80
C TRP A 35 -3.94 -9.68 10.68
N ARG A 36 -2.64 -9.80 10.91
CA ARG A 36 -1.82 -8.84 11.62
C ARG A 36 -0.79 -8.24 10.67
N SER A 37 -0.83 -6.93 10.51
CA SER A 37 0.15 -6.13 9.79
C SER A 37 1.18 -5.56 10.73
N GLU A 38 2.44 -5.59 10.31
CA GLU A 38 3.54 -4.87 10.96
C GLU A 38 4.18 -3.95 9.93
N ALA A 39 4.03 -2.65 10.13
CA ALA A 39 4.43 -1.61 9.21
C ALA A 39 5.59 -0.79 9.77
N ARG A 40 6.45 -0.32 8.87
CA ARG A 40 7.53 0.59 9.16
C ARG A 40 7.53 1.71 8.13
N THR A 41 7.49 2.95 8.60
CA THR A 41 7.58 4.15 7.78
C THR A 41 8.83 4.94 8.14
N LEU A 42 9.67 5.23 7.16
CA LEU A 42 10.81 6.12 7.25
C LEU A 42 10.52 7.40 6.47
N ILE A 43 10.79 8.56 7.07
CA ILE A 43 10.83 9.85 6.36
C ILE A 43 12.26 10.36 6.41
N ASN A 44 12.86 10.57 5.23
CA ASN A 44 14.26 10.94 5.08
C ASN A 44 15.20 10.00 5.86
N GLY A 45 14.90 8.70 5.81
CA GLY A 45 15.63 7.64 6.52
C GLY A 45 15.34 7.53 8.03
N GLN A 46 14.48 8.39 8.58
CA GLN A 46 14.14 8.39 10.00
C GLN A 46 12.83 7.68 10.30
N ASP A 47 12.86 6.76 11.25
CA ASP A 47 11.69 5.98 11.67
C ASP A 47 10.83 6.78 12.67
N LEU A 48 9.70 7.31 12.20
CA LEU A 48 8.83 8.15 13.02
C LEU A 48 8.18 7.35 14.17
N VAL A 49 7.81 6.09 13.91
CA VAL A 49 7.18 5.23 14.91
C VAL A 49 8.17 4.90 16.03
N ALA A 50 9.42 4.60 15.67
CA ALA A 50 10.48 4.38 16.65
C ALA A 50 10.77 5.63 17.48
N GLN A 51 10.79 6.82 16.85
CA GLN A 51 10.97 8.09 17.55
C GLN A 51 9.83 8.36 18.54
N MET A 52 8.58 8.16 18.12
CA MET A 52 7.42 8.28 19.01
C MET A 52 7.52 7.33 20.20
N ARG A 53 7.88 6.06 19.97
CA ARG A 53 8.05 5.07 21.04
C ARG A 53 9.16 5.49 22.02
N ALA A 54 10.28 5.99 21.51
CA ALA A 54 11.38 6.49 22.34
C ALA A 54 10.95 7.72 23.17
N ALA A 55 10.23 8.66 22.57
CA ALA A 55 9.71 9.84 23.25
C ALA A 55 8.70 9.47 24.36
N GLN A 56 7.81 8.52 24.09
CA GLN A 56 6.87 7.99 25.09
C GLN A 56 7.61 7.33 26.26
N GLN A 57 8.62 6.49 25.98
CA GLN A 57 9.43 5.86 27.03
C GLN A 57 10.19 6.88 27.88
N GLN A 58 10.75 7.92 27.25
CA GLN A 58 11.43 9.00 27.97
C GLN A 58 10.46 9.79 28.85
N ALA A 59 9.25 10.08 28.36
CA ALA A 59 8.20 10.74 29.13
C ALA A 59 7.76 9.88 30.32
N LEU A 60 7.63 8.56 30.18
CA LEU A 60 7.31 7.67 31.29
C LEU A 60 8.38 7.69 32.40
N GLN A 61 9.65 7.81 32.03
CA GLN A 61 10.75 7.85 33.00
C GLN A 61 10.73 9.12 33.86
N SER A 62 10.24 10.25 33.33
CA SER A 62 10.15 11.50 34.08
C SER A 62 8.95 11.57 35.03
N LEU A 63 8.01 10.64 34.95
CA LEU A 63 6.81 10.60 35.81
C LEU A 63 7.08 9.89 37.15
N PRO A 64 6.40 10.29 38.24
CA PRO A 64 6.32 9.52 39.48
C PRO A 64 5.75 8.11 39.26
N ALA A 65 6.08 7.16 40.15
CA ALA A 65 5.74 5.74 39.97
C ALA A 65 4.24 5.46 39.74
N GLU A 66 3.36 6.12 40.49
CA GLU A 66 1.91 5.94 40.35
C GLU A 66 1.39 6.47 39.01
N GLN A 67 1.84 7.66 38.59
CA GLN A 67 1.47 8.24 37.30
C GLN A 67 2.05 7.45 36.12
N ARG A 68 3.27 6.94 36.26
CA ARG A 68 3.91 6.08 35.27
C ARG A 68 3.12 4.79 35.07
N ALA A 69 2.64 4.15 36.14
CA ALA A 69 1.85 2.92 36.04
C ALA A 69 0.50 3.16 35.32
N GLN A 70 -0.17 4.27 35.63
CA GLN A 70 -1.39 4.67 34.93
C GLN A 70 -1.13 4.94 33.44
N MET A 71 -0.08 5.71 33.12
CA MET A 71 0.27 6.02 31.73
C MET A 71 0.72 4.78 30.95
N GLN A 72 1.50 3.87 31.56
CA GLN A 72 1.89 2.61 30.93
C GLN A 72 0.66 1.77 30.56
N THR A 73 -0.31 1.66 31.46
CA THR A 73 -1.56 0.94 31.19
C THR A 73 -2.33 1.56 30.02
N MET A 74 -2.35 2.89 29.92
CA MET A 74 -2.98 3.58 28.78
C MET A 74 -2.26 3.27 27.46
N LEU A 75 -0.93 3.26 27.45
CA LEU A 75 -0.13 2.94 26.26
C LEU A 75 -0.29 1.47 25.85
N ASP A 76 -0.30 0.55 26.82
CA ASP A 76 -0.50 -0.88 26.55
C ASP A 76 -1.88 -1.14 25.92
N ASN A 77 -2.91 -0.38 26.34
CA ASN A 77 -4.25 -0.47 25.77
C ASN A 77 -4.36 0.15 24.36
N GLN A 78 -3.51 1.12 24.02
CA GLN A 78 -3.46 1.69 22.66
C GLN A 78 -2.77 0.75 21.66
N GLY A 79 -1.92 -0.16 22.15
CA GLY A 79 -1.17 -1.10 21.32
C GLY A 79 0.02 -0.45 20.63
N ASP A 80 0.71 -1.23 19.78
CA ASP A 80 1.83 -0.71 19.01
C ASP A 80 1.31 0.02 17.75
N PRO A 81 1.62 1.31 17.56
CA PRO A 81 1.15 2.07 16.39
C PRO A 81 1.69 1.54 15.05
N GLY A 82 2.75 0.72 15.05
CA GLY A 82 3.24 0.02 13.87
C GLY A 82 2.56 -1.33 13.62
N VAL A 83 1.65 -1.77 14.49
CA VAL A 83 0.96 -3.06 14.38
C VAL A 83 -0.53 -2.85 14.26
N GLN A 84 -1.14 -3.42 13.23
CA GLN A 84 -2.59 -3.38 13.03
C GLN A 84 -3.14 -4.78 12.87
N THR A 85 -4.40 -4.96 13.25
CA THR A 85 -5.10 -6.23 13.08
C THR A 85 -6.41 -5.96 12.37
N GLU A 86 -6.66 -6.70 11.29
CA GLU A 86 -7.80 -6.51 10.42
C GLU A 86 -8.43 -7.85 10.02
N CYS A 87 -9.73 -7.83 9.77
CA CYS A 87 -10.48 -8.97 9.27
C CYS A 87 -10.59 -8.91 7.74
N ILE A 88 -10.08 -9.93 7.06
CA ILE A 88 -10.19 -10.12 5.62
C ILE A 88 -11.33 -11.11 5.33
N THR A 89 -12.36 -10.67 4.61
CA THR A 89 -13.44 -11.55 4.14
C THR A 89 -13.02 -12.34 2.89
N ALA A 90 -13.76 -13.38 2.53
CA ALA A 90 -13.50 -14.14 1.30
C ALA A 90 -13.58 -13.28 0.03
N ASP A 91 -14.53 -12.35 -0.02
CA ASP A 91 -14.68 -11.41 -1.15
C ASP A 91 -13.52 -10.41 -1.20
N GLN A 92 -13.02 -9.96 -0.06
CA GLN A 92 -11.84 -9.09 0.01
C GLN A 92 -10.59 -9.84 -0.45
N ALA A 93 -10.37 -11.06 0.06
CA ALA A 93 -9.25 -11.90 -0.36
C ALA A 93 -9.23 -12.13 -1.88
N ALA A 94 -10.40 -12.36 -2.50
CA ALA A 94 -10.51 -12.48 -3.95
C ALA A 94 -10.09 -11.18 -4.67
N LYS A 95 -10.54 -10.01 -4.20
CA LYS A 95 -10.13 -8.70 -4.77
C LYS A 95 -8.64 -8.44 -4.65
N MET A 96 -8.00 -8.90 -3.57
CA MET A 96 -6.55 -8.79 -3.36
C MET A 96 -5.72 -9.63 -4.32
N THR A 97 -6.36 -10.44 -5.17
CA THR A 97 -5.70 -11.16 -6.27
C THR A 97 -5.98 -10.58 -7.65
N ASP A 98 -6.88 -9.60 -7.75
CA ASP A 98 -7.23 -8.94 -9.00
C ASP A 98 -6.48 -7.60 -9.11
N PRO A 99 -5.49 -7.48 -10.03
CA PRO A 99 -4.76 -6.23 -10.21
C PRO A 99 -5.67 -5.02 -10.46
N GLN A 100 -6.78 -5.19 -11.18
CA GLN A 100 -7.68 -4.07 -11.47
C GLN A 100 -8.50 -3.66 -10.25
N ALA A 101 -8.90 -4.62 -9.41
CA ALA A 101 -9.57 -4.32 -8.14
C ALA A 101 -8.62 -3.59 -7.17
N ILE A 102 -7.36 -4.06 -7.08
CA ILE A 102 -6.31 -3.41 -6.26
C ILE A 102 -6.07 -1.97 -6.74
N LEU A 103 -5.95 -1.76 -8.07
CA LEU A 103 -5.75 -0.43 -8.63
C LEU A 103 -6.94 0.49 -8.39
N ALA A 104 -8.16 -0.03 -8.49
CA ALA A 104 -9.38 0.73 -8.24
C ALA A 104 -9.46 1.18 -6.77
N GLU A 105 -9.14 0.28 -5.84
CA GLU A 105 -9.08 0.59 -4.41
C GLU A 105 -7.98 1.62 -4.13
N ALA A 106 -6.76 1.42 -4.63
CA ALA A 106 -5.66 2.37 -4.46
C ALA A 106 -6.03 3.79 -4.94
N ARG A 107 -6.71 3.92 -6.09
CA ARG A 107 -7.17 5.22 -6.61
C ARG A 107 -8.29 5.84 -5.77
N GLN A 108 -9.13 5.02 -5.14
CA GLN A 108 -10.16 5.50 -4.24
C GLN A 108 -9.57 6.03 -2.93
N GLN A 109 -8.54 5.38 -2.40
CA GLN A 109 -7.85 5.80 -1.16
C GLN A 109 -6.92 7.00 -1.41
N MET A 110 -6.28 7.04 -2.58
CA MET A 110 -5.33 8.08 -2.96
C MET A 110 -5.90 8.94 -4.10
N GLN A 111 -7.00 9.65 -3.83
CA GLN A 111 -7.74 10.42 -4.86
C GLN A 111 -6.91 11.49 -5.56
N ASN A 112 -5.85 11.98 -4.91
CA ASN A 112 -4.92 12.98 -5.47
C ASN A 112 -3.74 12.36 -6.21
N CYS A 113 -3.70 11.03 -6.36
CA CYS A 113 -2.62 10.31 -7.01
C CYS A 113 -3.10 9.62 -8.28
N LYS A 114 -2.39 9.85 -9.38
CA LYS A 114 -2.53 9.08 -10.62
C LYS A 114 -1.65 7.85 -10.51
N ILE A 115 -2.26 6.69 -10.27
CA ILE A 115 -1.57 5.42 -10.07
C ILE A 115 -1.79 4.52 -11.29
N GLU A 116 -0.74 3.80 -11.69
CA GLU A 116 -0.73 2.84 -12.80
C GLU A 116 0.00 1.57 -12.39
N ILE A 117 -0.46 0.42 -12.90
CA ILE A 117 0.25 -0.86 -12.70
C ILE A 117 1.32 -0.97 -13.77
N ASP A 118 2.58 -1.14 -13.36
CA ASP A 118 3.69 -1.37 -14.28
C ASP A 118 3.77 -2.84 -14.67
N GLN A 119 3.59 -3.74 -13.69
CA GLN A 119 3.70 -5.18 -13.89
C GLN A 119 2.78 -5.93 -12.93
N ALA A 120 2.09 -6.94 -13.45
CA ALA A 120 1.50 -8.02 -12.67
C ALA A 120 2.13 -9.33 -13.13
N SER A 121 2.57 -10.14 -12.18
CA SER A 121 3.15 -11.48 -12.37
C SER A 121 2.53 -12.43 -11.35
N GLU A 122 2.83 -13.72 -11.47
CA GLU A 122 2.19 -14.77 -10.66
C GLU A 122 2.04 -14.42 -9.18
N SER A 123 3.05 -13.82 -8.52
CA SER A 123 2.97 -13.50 -7.08
C SER A 123 3.36 -12.06 -6.73
N ARG A 124 3.49 -11.18 -7.73
CA ARG A 124 3.94 -9.80 -7.53
C ARG A 124 3.19 -8.83 -8.42
N LEU A 125 2.77 -7.74 -7.81
CA LEU A 125 2.23 -6.55 -8.46
C LEU A 125 3.18 -5.37 -8.18
N SER A 126 3.59 -4.64 -9.21
CA SER A 126 4.30 -3.37 -9.06
C SER A 126 3.52 -2.23 -9.70
N PHE A 127 3.61 -1.06 -9.11
CA PHE A 127 2.92 0.13 -9.56
C PHE A 127 3.77 1.37 -9.38
N THR A 128 3.47 2.37 -10.20
CA THR A 128 3.98 3.74 -10.06
C THR A 128 2.81 4.68 -9.93
N GLY A 129 3.07 5.87 -9.42
CA GLY A 129 2.09 6.92 -9.40
C GLY A 129 2.68 8.30 -9.21
N ARG A 130 1.87 9.32 -9.50
CA ARG A 130 2.20 10.71 -9.24
C ARG A 130 1.08 11.37 -8.47
N CYS A 131 1.40 11.93 -7.32
CA CYS A 131 0.49 12.67 -6.47
C CYS A 131 0.63 14.17 -6.72
N ASP A 132 -0.51 14.85 -6.82
CA ASP A 132 -0.63 16.30 -6.98
C ASP A 132 -1.62 16.79 -5.92
N GLY A 133 -1.09 16.98 -4.71
CA GLY A 133 -1.89 17.24 -3.52
C GLY A 133 -1.66 18.66 -3.04
N ASN A 134 -2.55 19.58 -3.41
CA ASN A 134 -2.51 21.00 -2.98
C ASN A 134 -2.57 21.20 -1.44
N GLU A 135 -2.83 20.15 -0.66
CA GLU A 135 -2.80 20.10 0.82
C GLU A 135 -2.31 18.71 1.30
N GLY A 136 -1.15 18.26 0.83
CA GLY A 136 -0.62 16.94 1.17
C GLY A 136 0.73 16.63 0.52
N PHE A 137 0.91 15.38 0.09
CA PHE A 137 2.12 14.97 -0.60
C PHE A 137 2.01 15.24 -2.10
N THR A 138 2.95 16.01 -2.64
CA THR A 138 3.13 16.23 -4.08
C THR A 138 4.45 15.60 -4.51
N GLY A 139 4.40 14.63 -5.42
CA GLY A 139 5.58 13.86 -5.78
C GLY A 139 5.30 12.57 -6.54
N ASP A 140 6.37 11.83 -6.81
CA ASP A 140 6.33 10.53 -7.45
C ASP A 140 6.33 9.43 -6.39
N MET A 141 5.62 8.34 -6.67
CA MET A 141 5.59 7.15 -5.83
C MET A 141 5.75 5.89 -6.67
N GLN A 142 6.29 4.85 -6.04
CA GLN A 142 6.36 3.51 -6.58
C GLN A 142 6.15 2.50 -5.47
N GLY A 143 5.63 1.33 -5.82
CA GLY A 143 5.44 0.27 -4.84
C GLY A 143 5.38 -1.11 -5.43
N GLU A 144 5.48 -2.08 -4.54
CA GLU A 144 5.30 -3.50 -4.83
C GLU A 144 4.41 -4.13 -3.75
N LEU A 145 3.58 -5.08 -4.20
CA LEU A 145 2.88 -6.04 -3.39
C LEU A 145 3.34 -7.44 -3.79
N VAL A 146 3.72 -8.25 -2.81
CA VAL A 146 4.19 -9.63 -3.00
C VAL A 146 3.33 -10.57 -2.16
N MET A 147 2.72 -11.54 -2.84
CA MET A 147 1.99 -12.65 -2.24
C MET A 147 3.01 -13.74 -1.89
N VAL A 148 3.43 -13.82 -0.63
CA VAL A 148 4.45 -14.80 -0.20
C VAL A 148 3.83 -16.18 -0.01
N SER A 149 2.65 -16.22 0.59
CA SER A 149 1.82 -17.42 0.74
C SER A 149 0.36 -17.02 0.96
N GLU A 150 -0.55 -17.98 1.05
CA GLU A 150 -1.94 -17.73 1.45
C GLU A 150 -2.05 -17.06 2.83
N ARG A 151 -0.96 -17.05 3.63
CA ARG A 151 -0.91 -16.54 5.00
C ARG A 151 0.14 -15.47 5.24
N GLU A 152 0.81 -15.00 4.20
CA GLU A 152 1.78 -13.90 4.31
C GLU A 152 1.79 -13.06 3.03
N MET A 153 1.66 -11.75 3.22
CA MET A 153 1.83 -10.73 2.19
C MET A 153 2.88 -9.73 2.63
N ARG A 154 3.57 -9.15 1.65
CA ARG A 154 4.55 -8.08 1.89
C ARG A 154 4.29 -6.95 0.92
N SER A 155 4.29 -5.73 1.42
CA SER A 155 4.22 -4.54 0.60
C SER A 155 5.40 -3.63 0.88
N ARG A 156 5.81 -2.88 -0.14
CA ARG A 156 6.78 -1.80 0.00
C ARG A 156 6.34 -0.67 -0.90
N PHE A 157 6.43 0.56 -0.41
CA PHE A 157 6.33 1.74 -1.24
C PHE A 157 7.44 2.74 -0.95
N THR A 158 7.75 3.55 -1.95
CA THR A 158 8.68 4.65 -1.85
C THR A 158 8.11 5.86 -2.56
N GLY A 159 8.15 7.02 -1.92
CA GLY A 159 7.71 8.29 -2.48
C GLY A 159 8.81 9.33 -2.39
N ASN A 160 8.99 10.11 -3.45
CA ASN A 160 9.89 11.25 -3.48
C ASN A 160 9.09 12.49 -3.87
N GLY A 161 9.12 13.52 -3.04
CA GLY A 161 8.29 14.69 -3.26
C GLY A 161 8.49 15.77 -2.21
N VAL A 162 7.43 16.51 -1.95
CA VAL A 162 7.35 17.55 -0.93
C VAL A 162 6.01 17.43 -0.21
N TYR A 163 5.98 17.76 1.07
CA TYR A 163 4.72 18.00 1.78
C TYR A 163 4.32 19.46 1.62
N GLU A 164 3.24 19.70 0.90
CA GLU A 164 2.57 20.99 0.83
C GLU A 164 1.56 21.04 1.98
N MET A 165 2.01 21.55 3.12
CA MET A 165 1.12 21.86 4.24
C MET A 165 1.19 23.35 4.54
N ASP A 166 0.04 24.00 4.48
CA ASP A 166 -0.10 25.43 4.77
C ASP A 166 -0.41 25.59 6.28
N ILE A 167 0.60 25.59 7.16
CA ILE A 167 0.33 25.63 8.62
C ILE A 167 1.29 26.56 9.42
N PRO A 168 0.76 27.67 9.99
CA PRO A 168 1.46 28.58 10.92
C PRO A 168 1.79 28.02 12.33
N ASP A 169 1.23 26.87 12.73
CA ASP A 169 1.23 26.36 14.12
C ASP A 169 2.00 25.04 14.34
N MET A 170 2.97 24.68 13.47
CA MET A 170 3.69 23.40 13.63
C MET A 170 4.87 23.43 14.62
N PRO A 171 5.06 22.37 15.42
CA PRO A 171 6.24 22.21 16.25
C PRO A 171 7.51 22.07 15.40
N PRO A 172 8.58 22.83 15.66
CA PRO A 172 9.82 22.74 14.91
C PRO A 172 10.52 21.39 15.11
N GLY A 173 11.15 20.87 14.06
CA GLY A 173 12.09 19.74 14.14
C GLY A 173 11.53 18.35 13.78
N GLN A 174 10.32 18.24 13.20
CA GLN A 174 9.85 16.97 12.65
C GLN A 174 10.43 16.68 11.26
N PRO A 175 10.89 15.44 10.97
CA PRO A 175 11.47 15.08 9.68
C PRO A 175 10.48 15.22 8.54
N GLY A 176 10.88 15.91 7.46
CA GLY A 176 10.07 16.09 6.26
C GLY A 176 8.92 17.09 6.38
N MET A 177 8.90 17.89 7.44
CA MET A 177 7.86 18.89 7.73
C MET A 177 8.39 20.33 7.61
N ASP A 178 9.58 20.50 7.04
CA ASP A 178 10.28 21.78 6.82
C ASP A 178 9.97 22.41 5.46
N GLY A 179 9.00 21.85 4.72
CA GLY A 179 8.70 22.22 3.33
C GLY A 179 9.79 21.80 2.34
N GLY A 180 10.80 21.06 2.80
CA GLY A 180 11.88 20.53 1.98
C GLY A 180 11.50 19.24 1.26
N PRO A 181 12.39 18.74 0.38
CA PRO A 181 12.21 17.44 -0.25
C PRO A 181 12.12 16.32 0.78
N VAL A 182 11.20 15.40 0.56
CA VAL A 182 10.98 14.23 1.39
C VAL A 182 11.09 12.95 0.58
N GLU A 183 11.80 11.99 1.16
CA GLU A 183 11.77 10.60 0.77
C GLU A 183 10.99 9.82 1.82
N ILE A 184 9.87 9.23 1.41
CA ILE A 184 9.06 8.35 2.25
C ILE A 184 9.35 6.93 1.84
N GLN A 185 9.74 6.08 2.77
CA GLN A 185 9.84 4.64 2.55
C GLN A 185 8.90 3.94 3.51
N HIS A 186 8.08 3.04 2.99
CA HIS A 186 7.24 2.20 3.82
C HIS A 186 7.40 0.75 3.44
N SER A 187 7.37 -0.10 4.45
CA SER A 187 7.36 -1.55 4.28
C SER A 187 6.41 -2.15 5.28
N GLU A 188 5.61 -3.10 4.84
CA GLU A 188 4.66 -3.81 5.67
C GLU A 188 4.79 -5.31 5.45
N THR A 189 4.65 -6.07 6.53
CA THR A 189 4.44 -7.52 6.46
C THR A 189 3.14 -7.88 7.17
N THR A 190 2.26 -8.53 6.43
CA THR A 190 0.92 -8.88 6.88
C THR A 190 0.80 -10.39 6.95
N ARG A 191 0.42 -10.93 8.11
CA ARG A 191 0.35 -12.36 8.38
C ARG A 191 -1.01 -12.79 8.90
N TRP A 192 -1.51 -13.90 8.39
CA TRP A 192 -2.73 -14.52 8.89
C TRP A 192 -2.47 -15.09 10.27
N ILE A 193 -3.39 -14.86 11.21
CA ILE A 193 -3.25 -15.29 12.61
C ILE A 193 -4.39 -16.16 13.13
N ALA A 194 -5.61 -16.03 12.59
CA ALA A 194 -6.76 -16.86 12.98
C ALA A 194 -7.86 -16.85 11.91
N ALA A 195 -8.74 -17.85 11.92
CA ALA A 195 -9.91 -17.87 11.03
C ALA A 195 -11.00 -16.92 11.52
N GLU A 196 -11.12 -16.76 12.84
CA GLU A 196 -12.12 -15.95 13.50
C GLU A 196 -11.64 -14.51 13.67
N CYS A 197 -12.47 -13.55 13.27
CA CYS A 197 -12.08 -12.14 13.28
C CYS A 197 -12.09 -11.45 14.65
N ALA A 198 -12.52 -12.13 15.73
CA ALA A 198 -12.46 -11.65 17.12
C ALA A 198 -12.88 -10.18 17.38
N GLY A 199 -13.78 -9.61 16.55
CA GLY A 199 -14.22 -8.22 16.66
C GLY A 199 -13.26 -7.16 16.05
N ALA A 200 -12.20 -7.58 15.36
CA ALA A 200 -11.36 -6.69 14.57
C ALA A 200 -12.17 -6.01 13.46
N PRO A 201 -11.86 -4.75 13.14
CA PRO A 201 -12.51 -4.06 12.02
C PRO A 201 -12.23 -4.82 10.71
N PRO A 202 -13.16 -4.77 9.74
CA PRO A 202 -12.85 -5.24 8.39
C PRO A 202 -11.69 -4.44 7.82
N VAL A 203 -10.95 -5.00 6.85
CA VAL A 203 -10.01 -4.21 6.04
C VAL A 203 -10.78 -3.00 5.53
N SER A 204 -10.37 -1.84 6.01
CA SER A 204 -11.07 -0.60 5.69
C SER A 204 -10.64 -0.19 4.30
N SER A 205 -11.61 0.01 3.41
CA SER A 205 -11.50 0.88 2.22
C SER A 205 -11.33 2.33 2.67
N ARG A 206 -10.29 2.58 3.46
CA ARG A 206 -10.01 3.84 4.16
C ARG A 206 -9.38 4.83 3.20
#